data_AF-A0A2V8HM23-F1
#
_entry.id   AF-A0A2V8HM23-F1
#
_cell.length_a   1.000
_cell.length_b   1.000
_cell.length_c   1.000
_cell.angle_alpha   90.00
_cell.angle_beta   90.00
_cell.angle_gamma   90.00
#
_symmetry.space_group_name_H-M   'P 1'
#
loop_
_entity.id
_entity.type
_entity.pdbx_description
1 polymer ?
#
loop_
_entity_poly.entity_id
_entity_poly.type
_entity_poly.pdbx_seq_one_letter_code
_entity_poly.pdbx_strand_id
1 'polypeptide(L)'
;MLIPDMTGFRDWNFTAGTDDVLGQRLRDGYDIGAATAVSDPANMSAFDRAALERDEQFNTRISGYIGWEQAARKLIPTSRHAARFDLTQMVVASSCRTTAEAVDYLLWRLLRVPAAQPTRDAFVSFLTGELGTGSIERARSYMEDALRMTAHLIMSTPEYQIV
;
A
#
# COMPACT_ATOMS: atom_id res chain seq x y z
N MET A 1 12.56 7.75 1.32
CA MET A 1 11.81 6.95 2.31
C MET A 1 11.50 5.60 1.65
N LEU A 2 12.01 4.49 2.20
CA LEU A 2 12.09 3.17 1.54
C LEU A 2 10.97 2.21 1.99
N ILE A 3 9.98 2.70 2.74
CA ILE A 3 8.85 1.89 3.19
C ILE A 3 7.69 2.18 2.24
N PRO A 4 7.10 1.16 1.59
CA PRO A 4 5.93 1.34 0.75
C PRO A 4 4.77 1.92 1.57
N ASP A 5 3.88 2.65 0.93
CA ASP A 5 2.65 3.13 1.57
C ASP A 5 1.78 1.92 1.96
N MET A 6 1.83 1.56 3.25
CA MET A 6 1.14 0.39 3.80
C MET A 6 -0.33 0.68 4.16
N THR A 7 -0.73 1.96 4.18
CA THR A 7 -2.06 2.40 4.63
C THR A 7 -2.93 2.84 3.46
N GLY A 8 -2.32 3.35 2.39
CA GLY A 8 -2.97 3.67 1.11
C GLY A 8 -3.28 2.46 0.23
N PHE A 9 -3.67 1.32 0.81
CA PHE A 9 -4.08 0.15 0.00
C PHE A 9 -5.22 0.55 -0.94
N ARG A 10 -4.95 0.42 -2.24
CA ARG A 10 -5.96 0.53 -3.29
C ARG A 10 -6.22 -0.86 -3.84
N ASP A 11 -7.50 -1.23 -3.94
CA ASP A 11 -7.86 -2.53 -4.49
C ASP A 11 -7.46 -2.59 -5.98
N TRP A 12 -6.50 -3.46 -6.27
CA TRP A 12 -6.00 -3.73 -7.62
C TRP A 12 -7.11 -4.18 -8.59
N ASN A 13 -8.22 -4.71 -8.09
CA ASN A 13 -9.35 -5.11 -8.94
C ASN A 13 -9.90 -3.96 -9.80
N PHE A 14 -9.67 -2.70 -9.41
CA PHE A 14 -10.27 -1.53 -10.05
C PHE A 14 -9.26 -0.53 -10.60
N THR A 15 -7.98 -0.91 -10.74
CA THR A 15 -6.96 -0.02 -11.33
C THR A 15 -6.49 -0.59 -12.67
N ALA A 16 -6.52 0.22 -13.73
CA ALA A 16 -5.96 -0.14 -15.05
C ALA A 16 -4.41 -0.01 -15.10
N GLY A 17 -3.74 0.00 -13.95
CA GLY A 17 -2.30 0.22 -13.86
C GLY A 17 -1.90 1.60 -14.43
N THR A 18 -0.93 1.62 -15.35
CA THR A 18 -0.46 2.84 -16.02
C THR A 18 -1.50 3.48 -16.94
N ASP A 19 -2.53 2.72 -17.34
CA ASP A 19 -3.58 3.19 -18.26
C ASP A 19 -4.77 3.82 -17.52
N ASP A 20 -4.70 3.92 -16.18
CA ASP A 20 -5.76 4.55 -15.37
C ASP A 20 -5.92 6.04 -15.70
N VAL A 21 -4.80 6.72 -16.01
CA VAL A 21 -4.77 8.12 -16.46
C VAL A 21 -5.47 8.31 -17.80
N LEU A 22 -5.32 7.34 -18.71
CA LEU A 22 -5.99 7.36 -20.01
C LEU A 22 -7.51 7.24 -19.82
N GLY A 23 -7.95 6.28 -19.00
CA GLY A 23 -9.36 6.13 -18.64
C GLY A 23 -9.94 7.37 -17.98
N GLN A 24 -9.17 8.02 -17.10
CA GLN A 24 -9.59 9.26 -16.46
C GLN A 24 -9.80 10.39 -17.48
N ARG A 25 -8.86 10.59 -18.39
CA ARG A 25 -8.97 11.61 -19.45
C ARG A 25 -10.17 11.38 -20.38
N LEU A 26 -10.44 10.13 -20.76
CA LEU A 26 -11.63 9.80 -21.54
C LEU A 26 -12.94 10.14 -20.80
N ARG A 27 -12.99 9.91 -19.48
CA ARG A 27 -14.14 10.30 -18.64
C ARG A 27 -14.26 11.81 -18.46
N ASP A 28 -13.13 12.51 -18.44
CA ASP A 28 -13.07 13.98 -18.36
C ASP A 28 -13.45 14.65 -19.70
N GLY A 29 -13.73 13.86 -20.75
CA GLY A 29 -14.24 14.33 -22.03
C GLY A 29 -13.16 14.68 -23.07
N TYR A 30 -11.90 14.33 -22.82
CA TYR A 30 -10.85 14.46 -23.82
C TYR A 30 -11.08 13.51 -24.99
N ASP A 31 -10.73 13.95 -26.21
CA ASP A 31 -10.72 13.07 -27.36
C ASP A 31 -9.63 11.98 -27.22
N ILE A 32 -9.73 10.93 -28.05
CA ILE A 32 -8.82 9.77 -28.01
C ILE A 32 -7.36 10.21 -28.18
N GLY A 33 -7.09 11.23 -29.00
CA GLY A 33 -5.73 11.70 -29.26
C GLY A 33 -5.12 12.39 -28.04
N ALA A 34 -5.84 13.37 -27.48
CA ALA A 34 -5.44 14.09 -26.28
C ALA A 34 -5.36 13.16 -25.06
N ALA A 35 -6.26 12.18 -24.95
CA ALA A 35 -6.26 11.22 -23.85
C ALA A 35 -4.99 10.34 -23.85
N THR A 36 -4.45 10.01 -25.03
CA THR A 36 -3.25 9.18 -25.20
C THR A 36 -1.92 9.92 -25.09
N ALA A 37 -1.94 11.24 -24.88
CA ALA A 37 -0.72 12.02 -24.68
C ALA A 37 0.16 11.43 -23.56
N VAL A 38 1.47 11.39 -23.75
CA VAL A 38 2.41 10.92 -22.72
C VAL A 38 2.45 11.90 -21.55
N SER A 39 2.37 13.20 -21.85
CA SER A 39 2.44 14.29 -20.87
C SER A 39 1.12 15.05 -20.78
N ASP A 40 1.12 16.37 -20.96
CA ASP A 40 -0.05 17.25 -20.88
C ASP A 40 -0.96 17.10 -22.12
N PRO A 41 -2.25 16.73 -21.96
CA PRO A 41 -3.21 16.68 -23.06
C PRO A 41 -3.36 18.00 -23.80
N ALA A 42 -3.15 19.14 -23.13
CA ALA A 42 -3.25 20.48 -23.74
C ALA A 42 -1.98 20.89 -24.51
N ASN A 43 -0.84 20.27 -24.22
CA ASN A 43 0.46 20.58 -24.81
C ASN A 43 1.15 19.31 -25.34
N MET A 44 0.59 18.74 -26.42
CA MET A 44 1.17 17.58 -27.09
C MET A 44 2.52 17.93 -27.72
N SER A 45 3.56 17.19 -27.35
CA SER A 45 4.90 17.31 -27.93
C SER A 45 4.93 16.85 -29.39
N ALA A 46 5.98 17.20 -30.13
CA ALA A 46 6.19 16.67 -31.48
C ALA A 46 6.29 15.13 -31.49
N PHE A 47 6.78 14.53 -30.40
CA PHE A 47 6.81 13.08 -30.22
C PHE A 47 5.40 12.49 -30.04
N ASP A 48 4.54 13.15 -29.25
CA ASP A 48 3.13 12.75 -29.09
C ASP A 48 2.38 12.83 -30.43
N ARG A 49 2.63 13.88 -31.22
CA ARG A 49 2.00 14.07 -32.54
C ARG A 49 2.49 13.07 -33.58
N ALA A 50 3.78 12.77 -33.63
CA ALA A 50 4.33 11.78 -34.55
C ALA A 50 3.88 10.34 -34.22
N ALA A 51 3.62 10.06 -32.95
CA ALA A 51 3.00 8.81 -32.51
C ALA A 51 1.51 8.74 -32.90
N LEU A 52 0.78 9.87 -32.80
CA LEU A 52 -0.63 9.98 -33.20
C LEU A 52 -0.81 9.76 -34.71
N GLU A 53 0.01 10.42 -35.53
CA GLU A 53 -0.08 10.43 -37.00
C GLU A 53 0.22 9.07 -37.64
N ARG A 54 0.88 8.16 -36.90
CA ARG A 54 1.24 6.82 -37.38
C ARG A 54 0.22 5.74 -37.05
N ASP A 55 -0.72 5.99 -36.12
CA ASP A 55 -1.34 4.88 -35.40
C ASP A 55 -2.79 5.10 -34.94
N GLU A 56 -3.58 5.94 -35.64
CA GLU A 56 -5.01 6.10 -35.33
C GLU A 56 -5.80 4.78 -35.34
N GLN A 57 -5.31 3.77 -36.08
CA GLN A 57 -5.95 2.46 -36.17
C GLN A 57 -5.46 1.45 -35.12
N PHE A 58 -4.29 1.62 -34.51
CA PHE A 58 -3.66 0.60 -33.65
C PHE A 58 -2.95 1.14 -32.40
N ASN A 59 -3.60 2.03 -31.64
CA ASN A 59 -3.06 2.47 -30.36
C ASN A 59 -3.11 1.38 -29.26
N THR A 60 -1.95 0.87 -28.85
CA THR A 60 -1.81 -0.18 -27.83
C THR A 60 -2.23 0.25 -26.42
N ARG A 61 -2.19 1.55 -26.10
CA ARG A 61 -2.67 2.08 -24.81
C ARG A 61 -4.20 2.06 -24.75
N ILE A 62 -4.86 2.42 -25.86
CA ILE A 62 -6.32 2.35 -25.98
C ILE A 62 -6.81 0.90 -25.94
N SER A 63 -6.16 0.01 -26.70
CA SER A 63 -6.55 -1.40 -26.69
C SER A 63 -6.29 -2.07 -25.33
N GLY A 64 -5.22 -1.69 -24.64
CA GLY A 64 -4.94 -2.10 -23.26
C GLY A 64 -6.05 -1.67 -22.29
N TYR A 65 -6.44 -0.39 -22.32
CA TYR A 65 -7.50 0.13 -21.47
C TYR A 65 -8.88 -0.51 -21.75
N ILE A 66 -9.27 -0.64 -23.02
CA ILE A 66 -10.54 -1.30 -23.40
C ILE A 66 -10.53 -2.78 -23.01
N GLY A 67 -9.41 -3.48 -23.21
CA GLY A 67 -9.25 -4.86 -22.78
C GLY A 67 -9.40 -5.01 -21.27
N TRP A 68 -8.78 -4.11 -20.50
CA TRP A 68 -8.98 -4.04 -19.06
C TRP A 68 -10.43 -3.75 -18.68
N GLU A 69 -11.10 -2.79 -19.33
CA GLU A 69 -12.49 -2.44 -19.02
C GLU A 69 -13.43 -3.65 -19.25
N GLN A 70 -13.26 -4.36 -20.36
CA GLN A 70 -14.01 -5.57 -20.65
C GLN A 70 -13.73 -6.70 -19.66
N ALA A 71 -12.47 -6.86 -19.24
CA ALA A 71 -12.09 -7.84 -18.23
C ALA A 71 -12.67 -7.48 -16.85
N ALA A 72 -12.57 -6.22 -16.43
CA ALA A 72 -13.08 -5.71 -15.17
C ALA A 72 -14.60 -5.91 -15.03
N ARG A 73 -15.36 -5.75 -16.13
CA ARG A 73 -16.82 -6.02 -16.14
C ARG A 73 -17.18 -7.49 -15.91
N LYS A 74 -16.28 -8.43 -16.22
CA LYS A 74 -16.49 -9.88 -16.08
C LYS A 74 -15.82 -10.46 -14.83
N LEU A 75 -14.87 -9.72 -14.26
CA LEU A 75 -14.11 -10.15 -13.09
C LEU A 75 -15.04 -10.18 -11.87
N ILE A 76 -15.11 -11.33 -11.19
CA ILE A 76 -15.65 -11.41 -9.84
C ILE A 76 -14.53 -10.91 -8.91
N PRO A 77 -14.69 -9.77 -8.23
CA PRO A 77 -13.61 -9.22 -7.41
C PRO A 77 -13.29 -10.17 -6.26
N THR A 78 -12.03 -10.56 -6.14
CA THR A 78 -11.56 -11.16 -4.89
C THR A 78 -11.50 -10.05 -3.87
N SER A 79 -12.33 -10.13 -2.82
CA SER A 79 -12.33 -9.18 -1.70
C SER A 79 -10.95 -9.14 -1.05
N ARG A 80 -10.13 -8.14 -1.40
CA ARG A 80 -8.86 -7.85 -0.75
C ARG A 80 -9.09 -6.71 0.23
N HIS A 81 -9.06 -7.03 1.51
CA HIS A 81 -9.08 -6.04 2.58
C HIS A 81 -7.85 -6.25 3.45
N ALA A 82 -7.24 -5.16 3.90
CA ALA A 82 -6.31 -5.23 5.02
C ALA A 82 -6.97 -5.94 6.20
N ALA A 83 -6.16 -6.60 7.02
CA ALA A 83 -6.69 -7.32 8.17
C ALA A 83 -7.43 -6.34 9.11
N ARG A 84 -8.72 -6.64 9.36
CA ARG A 84 -9.67 -5.76 10.07
C ARG A 84 -9.60 -5.87 11.59
N PHE A 85 -8.41 -6.12 12.15
CA PHE A 85 -8.19 -6.08 13.61
C PHE A 85 -7.53 -4.76 13.99
N ASP A 86 -7.81 -4.29 15.21
CA ASP A 86 -7.29 -3.06 15.79
C ASP A 86 -6.11 -3.41 16.73
N LEU A 87 -4.89 -3.08 16.33
CA LEU A 87 -3.69 -3.38 17.12
C LEU A 87 -3.62 -2.51 18.37
N THR A 88 -4.09 -1.27 18.28
CA THR A 88 -4.19 -0.34 19.39
C THR A 88 -5.07 -0.93 20.50
N GLN A 89 -6.25 -1.42 20.14
CA GLN A 89 -7.17 -2.07 21.06
C GLN A 89 -6.54 -3.32 21.69
N MET A 90 -5.84 -4.14 20.90
CA MET A 90 -5.16 -5.34 21.39
C MET A 90 -4.09 -5.01 22.45
N VAL A 91 -3.22 -4.03 22.17
CA VAL A 91 -2.13 -3.62 23.07
C VAL A 91 -2.67 -2.95 24.35
N VAL A 92 -3.75 -2.16 24.24
CA VAL A 92 -4.41 -1.58 25.42
C VAL A 92 -5.08 -2.67 26.26
N ALA A 93 -5.75 -3.63 25.63
CA ALA A 93 -6.40 -4.74 26.34
C ALA A 93 -5.40 -5.66 27.04
N SER A 94 -4.17 -5.79 26.53
CA SER A 94 -3.07 -6.50 27.21
C SER A 94 -2.41 -5.71 28.34
N SER A 95 -2.92 -4.50 28.65
CA SER A 95 -2.41 -3.63 29.73
C SER A 95 -0.95 -3.22 29.57
N CYS A 96 -0.42 -3.20 28.34
CA CYS A 96 0.93 -2.75 28.05
C CYS A 96 1.07 -1.25 28.36
N ARG A 97 2.08 -0.90 29.14
CA ARG A 97 2.38 0.48 29.55
C ARG A 97 3.51 1.09 28.73
N THR A 98 4.42 0.25 28.25
CA THR A 98 5.63 0.67 27.53
C THR A 98 5.67 0.13 26.11
N THR A 99 6.43 0.80 25.23
CA THR A 99 6.72 0.30 23.88
C THR A 99 7.43 -1.06 23.91
N ALA A 100 8.28 -1.30 24.91
CA ALA A 100 8.91 -2.60 25.13
C ALA A 100 7.87 -3.70 25.39
N GLU A 101 6.93 -3.46 26.29
CA GLU A 101 5.85 -4.41 26.59
C GLU A 101 4.93 -4.64 25.38
N ALA A 102 4.65 -3.60 24.60
CA ALA A 102 3.86 -3.73 23.38
C ALA A 102 4.58 -4.58 22.32
N VAL A 103 5.90 -4.39 22.13
CA VAL A 103 6.72 -5.22 21.24
C VAL A 103 6.75 -6.66 21.73
N ASP A 104 6.95 -6.89 23.02
CA ASP A 104 6.94 -8.24 23.61
C ASP A 104 5.60 -8.94 23.38
N TYR A 105 4.49 -8.22 23.57
CA TYR A 105 3.15 -8.72 23.28
C TYR A 105 2.99 -9.12 21.80
N LEU A 106 3.44 -8.29 20.86
CA LEU A 106 3.37 -8.58 19.43
C LEU A 106 4.27 -9.76 19.04
N LEU A 107 5.50 -9.82 19.55
CA LEU A 107 6.42 -10.94 19.29
C LEU A 107 5.84 -12.26 19.79
N TRP A 108 5.30 -12.28 21.01
CA TRP A 108 4.62 -13.46 21.56
C TRP A 108 3.40 -13.88 20.74
N ARG A 109 2.66 -12.92 20.19
CA ARG A 109 1.45 -13.18 19.40
C ARG A 109 1.75 -13.69 18.00
N LEU A 110 2.81 -13.20 17.37
CA LEU A 110 3.11 -13.40 15.95
C LEU A 110 4.17 -14.48 15.71
N LEU A 111 5.18 -14.61 16.57
CA LEU A 111 6.28 -15.54 16.37
C LEU A 111 6.03 -16.88 17.08
N ARG A 112 6.43 -17.98 16.42
CA ARG A 112 6.49 -19.31 17.05
C ARG A 112 7.82 -19.54 17.77
N VAL A 113 8.87 -18.88 17.32
CA VAL A 113 10.23 -18.96 17.86
C VAL A 113 10.61 -17.60 18.46
N PRO A 114 11.24 -17.55 19.64
CA PRO A 114 11.69 -16.28 20.22
C PRO A 114 12.64 -15.53 19.29
N ALA A 115 12.43 -14.23 19.14
CA ALA A 115 13.39 -13.36 18.46
C ALA A 115 14.66 -13.21 19.31
N ALA A 116 15.80 -13.06 18.65
CA ALA A 116 17.05 -12.72 19.34
C ALA A 116 16.95 -11.36 20.02
N GLN A 117 17.63 -11.19 21.17
CA GLN A 117 17.61 -9.94 21.95
C GLN A 117 17.93 -8.68 21.11
N PRO A 118 18.96 -8.68 20.23
CA PRO A 118 19.25 -7.50 19.40
C PRO A 118 18.10 -7.16 18.43
N THR A 119 17.41 -8.17 17.90
CA THR A 119 16.26 -7.99 17.00
C THR A 119 15.08 -7.40 17.76
N ARG A 120 14.80 -7.93 18.96
CA ARG A 120 13.78 -7.37 19.86
C ARG A 120 14.07 -5.90 20.16
N ASP A 121 15.29 -5.57 20.58
CA ASP A 121 15.66 -4.20 20.96
C ASP A 121 15.58 -3.23 19.78
N ALA A 122 15.86 -3.70 18.56
CA ALA A 122 15.64 -2.93 17.34
C ALA A 122 14.15 -2.61 17.11
N PHE A 123 13.23 -3.54 17.35
CA PHE A 123 11.79 -3.27 17.28
C PHE A 123 11.31 -2.29 18.35
N VAL A 124 11.82 -2.39 19.57
CA VAL A 124 11.50 -1.43 20.64
C VAL A 124 11.98 -0.03 20.27
N SER A 125 13.21 0.08 19.75
CA SER A 125 13.78 1.34 19.28
C SER A 125 12.94 1.93 18.13
N PHE A 126 12.58 1.11 17.15
CA PHE A 126 11.73 1.51 16.03
C PHE A 126 10.37 2.04 16.49
N LEU A 127 9.62 1.27 17.28
CA LEU A 127 8.30 1.68 17.77
C LEU A 127 8.38 2.95 18.62
N THR A 128 9.38 3.06 19.48
CA THR A 128 9.59 4.25 20.31
C THR A 128 9.91 5.48 19.46
N GLY A 129 10.68 5.31 18.39
CA GLY A 129 11.00 6.35 17.41
C GLY A 129 9.76 6.84 16.67
N GLU A 130 8.95 5.93 16.12
CA GLU A 130 7.72 6.26 15.38
C GLU A 130 6.68 6.95 16.28
N LEU A 131 6.57 6.54 17.55
CA LEU A 131 5.62 7.15 18.49
C LEU A 131 6.12 8.46 19.11
N GLY A 132 7.44 8.71 19.08
CA GLY A 132 8.09 9.81 19.80
C GLY A 132 8.03 9.69 21.34
N THR A 133 7.57 8.57 21.87
CA THR A 133 7.38 8.31 23.31
C THR A 133 7.47 6.82 23.60
N GLY A 134 7.98 6.46 24.78
CA GLY A 134 7.96 5.09 25.29
C GLY A 134 6.65 4.71 25.99
N SER A 135 5.72 5.65 26.19
CA SER A 135 4.46 5.45 26.92
C SER A 135 3.30 5.16 25.97
N ILE A 136 2.67 3.99 26.16
CA ILE A 136 1.50 3.56 25.37
C ILE A 136 0.30 4.47 25.62
N GLU A 137 0.06 4.88 26.87
CA GLU A 137 -1.08 5.75 27.19
C GLU A 137 -1.01 7.10 26.49
N ARG A 138 0.20 7.68 26.37
CA ARG A 138 0.40 8.93 25.61
C ARG A 138 0.14 8.76 24.12
N ALA A 139 0.46 7.59 23.57
CA ALA A 139 0.36 7.31 22.14
C ALA A 139 -0.99 6.73 21.70
N ARG A 140 -1.90 6.49 22.66
CA ARG A 140 -3.14 5.72 22.46
C ARG A 140 -4.01 6.21 21.31
N SER A 141 -4.04 7.50 21.00
CA SER A 141 -4.86 8.06 19.94
C SER A 141 -4.27 7.94 18.53
N TYR A 142 -2.99 7.58 18.39
CA TYR A 142 -2.29 7.59 17.11
C TYR A 142 -1.34 6.40 16.87
N MET A 143 -1.29 5.42 17.78
CA MET A 143 -0.32 4.32 17.70
C MET A 143 -0.64 3.23 16.67
N GLU A 144 -1.83 3.22 16.08
CA GLU A 144 -2.27 2.14 15.17
C GLU A 144 -1.30 1.95 13.98
N ASP A 145 -0.89 3.03 13.35
CA ASP A 145 0.00 2.99 12.19
C ASP A 145 1.39 2.46 12.55
N ALA A 146 1.99 3.01 13.61
CA ALA A 146 3.29 2.59 14.10
C ALA A 146 3.28 1.11 14.56
N LEU A 147 2.18 0.65 15.16
CA LEU A 147 1.99 -0.76 15.52
C LEU A 147 1.89 -1.64 14.28
N ARG A 148 1.18 -1.21 13.23
CA ARG A 148 1.09 -1.96 11.96
C ARG A 148 2.43 -2.05 11.25
N MET A 149 3.20 -0.97 11.23
CA MET A 149 4.57 -0.97 10.69
C MET A 149 5.47 -1.92 11.47
N THR A 150 5.40 -1.87 12.80
CA THR A 150 6.16 -2.78 13.66
C THR A 150 5.76 -4.24 13.44
N ALA A 151 4.47 -4.55 13.39
CA ALA A 151 3.97 -5.89 13.12
C ALA A 151 4.42 -6.39 11.74
N HIS A 152 4.43 -5.52 10.73
CA HIS A 152 4.95 -5.86 9.40
C HIS A 152 6.44 -6.24 9.43
N LEU A 153 7.25 -5.48 10.16
CA LEU A 153 8.67 -5.79 10.33
C LEU A 153 8.88 -7.13 11.07
N ILE A 154 8.09 -7.41 12.11
CA ILE A 154 8.11 -8.70 12.82
C ILE A 154 7.78 -9.85 11.86
N MET A 155 6.73 -9.73 11.04
CA MET A 155 6.35 -10.78 10.09
C MET A 155 7.35 -10.95 8.94
N SER A 156 8.22 -9.95 8.73
CA SER A 156 9.28 -9.99 7.72
C SER A 156 10.56 -10.65 8.24
N THR A 157 10.63 -11.05 9.52
CA THR A 157 11.81 -11.74 10.04
C THR A 157 11.81 -13.23 9.69
N PRO A 158 13.00 -13.86 9.65
CA PRO A 158 13.10 -15.30 9.43
C PRO A 158 12.30 -16.12 10.45
N GLU A 159 12.24 -15.69 11.72
CA GLU A 159 11.56 -16.38 12.81
C GLU A 159 10.05 -16.55 12.56
N TYR A 160 9.43 -15.63 11.82
CA TYR A 160 8.02 -15.75 11.43
C TYR A 160 7.81 -16.78 10.31
N GLN A 161 8.80 -16.99 9.45
CA GLN A 161 8.71 -17.85 8.28
C GLN A 161 8.97 -19.33 8.58
N ILE A 162 9.33 -19.66 9.83
CA ILE A 162 9.55 -21.03 10.28
C ILE A 162 8.18 -21.69 10.51
N VAL A 163 7.76 -22.53 9.55
CA VAL A 163 6.54 -23.35 9.59
C VAL A 163 6.74 -24.59 10.44
#